data_AF-A0A523T229-F1
#
_entry.id   AF-A0A523T229-F1
#
_cell.length_a   1.000
_cell.length_b   1.000
_cell.length_c   1.000
_cell.angle_alpha   90.00
_cell.angle_beta   90.00
_cell.angle_gamma   90.00
#
_symmetry.space_group_name_H-M   'P 1'
#
loop_
_entity.id
_entity.type
_entity.pdbx_description
1 polymer ?
#
loop_
_entity_poly.entity_id
_entity_poly.type
_entity_poly.pdbx_seq_one_letter_code
_entity_poly.pdbx_strand_id
1 'polypeptide(L)' 'VIAAINEEEGIGPTICELKTILNEYHLVVVDGKSSDKTIEIAKDLGAEVLIQKGKGK' A
#
# COMPACT_ATOMS: atom_id res chain seq x y z
N VAL A 1 3.04 -6.32 5.44
CA VAL A 1 3.66 -5.74 4.24
C VAL A 1 2.77 -6.05 3.05
N ILE A 2 2.44 -5.06 2.22
CA ILE A 2 1.62 -5.22 1.00
C ILE A 2 2.49 -4.85 -0.20
N ALA A 3 2.53 -5.67 -1.25
CA ALA A 3 3.12 -5.28 -2.53
C ALA A 3 2.00 -4.74 -3.43
N ALA A 4 2.24 -3.63 -4.13
CA ALA A 4 1.23 -3.00 -4.98
C ALA A 4 1.84 -2.46 -6.29
N ILE A 5 1.07 -2.51 -7.38
CA ILE A 5 1.37 -1.85 -8.64
C ILE A 5 0.06 -1.54 -9.38
N ASN A 6 -0.26 -0.27 -9.55
CA ASN A 6 -1.51 0.21 -10.15
C ASN A 6 -2.78 -0.42 -9.53
N GLU A 7 -2.89 -0.33 -8.21
CA GLU A 7 -3.97 -0.87 -7.38
C GLU A 7 -4.85 0.23 -6.77
N GLU A 8 -5.06 1.36 -7.48
CA GLU A 8 -5.83 2.52 -6.96
C GLU A 8 -7.18 2.12 -6.33
N GLU A 9 -7.92 1.21 -6.96
CA GLU A 9 -9.23 0.77 -6.46
C GLU A 9 -9.14 -0.24 -5.30
N GLY A 10 -8.09 -1.06 -5.26
CA GLY A 10 -7.96 -2.19 -4.33
C GLY A 10 -7.19 -1.90 -3.06
N ILE A 11 -6.22 -0.97 -3.12
CA ILE A 11 -5.33 -0.68 -2.00
C ILE A 11 -6.09 -0.07 -0.81
N GLY A 12 -7.05 0.82 -1.08
CA GLY A 12 -7.83 1.50 -0.05
C GLY A 12 -8.65 0.53 0.81
N PRO A 13 -9.57 -0.26 0.21
CA PRO A 13 -10.37 -1.26 0.92
C PRO A 13 -9.51 -2.25 1.72
N THR A 14 -8.41 -2.73 1.13
CA THR A 14 -7.50 -3.68 1.77
C THR A 14 -6.87 -3.11 3.04
N ILE A 15 -6.36 -1.87 2.98
CA ILE A 15 -5.76 -1.21 4.15
C ILE A 15 -6.83 -0.98 5.22
N CYS A 16 -8.01 -0.48 4.84
CA CYS A 16 -9.12 -0.25 5.76
C CYS A 16 -9.56 -1.52 6.49
N GLU A 17 -9.65 -2.65 5.80
CA GLU A 17 -9.98 -3.95 6.41
C GLU A 17 -8.88 -4.40 7.39
N LEU A 18 -7.61 -4.27 7.02
CA LEU A 18 -6.51 -4.60 7.95
C LEU A 18 -6.55 -3.74 9.22
N LYS A 19 -6.96 -2.46 9.11
CA LYS A 19 -7.10 -1.57 10.27
C LYS A 19 -8.15 -2.03 11.27
N THR A 20 -9.22 -2.69 10.80
CA THR A 20 -10.31 -3.13 11.68
C THR A 20 -10.00 -4.46 12.37
N ILE A 21 -9.12 -5.27 11.78
CA ILE A 21 -8.78 -6.60 12.29
C ILE A 21 -7.54 -6.56 13.19
N LEU A 22 -6.54 -5.78 12.83
CA LEU A 22 -5.25 -5.74 13.53
C LEU A 22 -5.24 -4.65 14.61
N ASN A 23 -4.89 -5.04 15.84
CA ASN A 23 -4.60 -4.10 16.91
C ASN A 23 -3.09 -3.82 16.95
N GLU A 24 -2.69 -2.55 16.94
CA GLU A 24 -1.29 -2.08 16.94
C GLU A 24 -0.40 -2.74 15.87
N TYR A 25 -0.29 -2.12 14.70
CA TYR A 25 0.53 -2.61 13.59
C TYR A 25 1.32 -1.49 12.94
N HIS A 26 2.43 -1.87 12.31
CA HIS A 26 3.18 -1.01 11.38
C HIS A 26 2.94 -1.49 9.95
N LEU A 27 2.21 -0.71 9.17
CA LEU A 27 1.84 -1.07 7.81
C LEU A 27 2.84 -0.50 6.80
N VAL A 28 3.50 -1.39 6.06
CA VAL A 28 4.40 -1.04 4.95
C VAL A 28 3.80 -1.49 3.63
N VAL A 29 3.69 -0.56 2.69
CA VAL A 29 3.36 -0.81 1.28
C VAL A 29 4.64 -0.67 0.45
N VAL A 30 4.98 -1.71 -0.30
CA VAL A 30 6.09 -1.72 -1.26
C VAL A 30 5.49 -1.55 -2.66
N ASP A 31 5.68 -0.37 -3.24
CA ASP A 31 5.09 0.02 -4.52
C ASP A 31 6.03 -0.24 -5.71
N GLY A 32 5.51 -0.86 -6.76
CA GLY A 32 6.21 -1.23 -7.99
C GLY A 32 6.40 -0.11 -9.02
N LYS A 33 6.31 1.17 -8.61
CA LYS A 33 6.26 2.38 -9.46
C LYS A 33 4.90 2.55 -10.14
N SER A 34 3.84 2.55 -9.35
CA SER A 34 2.49 2.84 -9.82
C SER A 34 2.42 4.21 -10.51
N SER A 35 1.62 4.30 -11.57
CA SER A 35 1.33 5.54 -12.31
C SER A 35 -0.05 6.12 -12.00
N ASP A 36 -0.81 5.45 -11.13
CA ASP A 36 -2.13 5.83 -10.65
C ASP A 36 -2.05 6.35 -9.19
N LYS A 37 -3.20 6.48 -8.50
CA LYS A 37 -3.22 7.00 -7.12
C LYS A 37 -2.88 6.00 -6.02
N THR A 38 -2.37 4.79 -6.35
CA THR A 38 -2.02 3.75 -5.36
C THR A 38 -1.18 4.30 -4.20
N ILE A 39 -0.13 5.07 -4.52
CA ILE A 39 0.80 5.63 -3.53
C ILE A 39 0.11 6.69 -2.65
N GLU A 40 -0.71 7.55 -3.25
CA GLU A 40 -1.44 8.61 -2.55
C GLU A 40 -2.42 8.01 -1.54
N ILE A 41 -3.26 7.09 -1.99
CA ILE A 41 -4.26 6.42 -1.15
C ILE A 41 -3.59 5.66 0.01
N ALA A 42 -2.48 4.94 -0.25
CA ALA A 42 -1.77 4.23 0.81
C ALA A 42 -1.21 5.17 1.89
N LYS A 43 -0.62 6.30 1.48
CA LYS A 43 -0.08 7.31 2.42
C LYS A 43 -1.19 7.99 3.22
N ASP A 44 -2.29 8.35 2.57
CA ASP A 44 -3.44 8.99 3.22
C ASP A 44 -4.07 8.06 4.28
N LEU A 45 -4.01 6.75 4.04
CA LEU A 45 -4.42 5.73 5.00
C LEU A 45 -3.31 5.39 6.01
N GLY A 46 -2.22 6.15 6.09
CA GLY A 46 -1.20 6.04 7.13
C GLY A 46 -0.25 4.85 6.96
N ALA A 47 -0.15 4.26 5.77
CA ALA A 47 0.89 3.30 5.47
C ALA A 47 2.24 3.99 5.22
N GLU A 48 3.33 3.39 5.67
CA GLU A 48 4.65 3.70 5.16
C GLU A 48 4.78 3.15 3.73
N VAL A 49 5.16 4.00 2.77
CA VAL A 49 5.31 3.57 1.37
C VAL A 49 6.78 3.58 0.95
N LEU A 50 7.26 2.43 0.49
CA LEU A 50 8.59 2.21 -0.08
C LEU A 50 8.49 1.94 -1.58
N ILE A 51 9.26 2.66 -2.40
CA ILE A 51 9.29 2.43 -3.85
C ILE A 51 10.31 1.34 -4.18
N GLN A 52 9.88 0.30 -4.91
CA GLN A 52 10.75 -0.77 -5.37
C GLN A 52 11.81 -0.23 -6.34
N LYS A 53 13.08 -0.56 -6.07
CA LYS A 53 14.19 -0.17 -6.95
C LYS A 53 14.25 -1.03 -8.23
N GLY A 54 14.06 -2.33 -8.09
CA GLY A 54 14.06 -3.32 -9.19
C GLY A 54 12.70 -3.53 -9.84
N LYS A 55 12.62 -4.53 -10.72
CA LYS A 55 11.34 -5.07 -11.23
C LYS A 55 11.09 -6.41 -10.56
N GLY A 56 9.97 -6.54 -9.84
CA GLY A 56 9.49 -7.81 -9.29
C GLY A 56 10.48 -8.58 -8.39
N LYS A 57 10.12 -9.82 -8.06
CA LYS A 57 11.06 -10.92 -8.27
C LYS A 57 11.00 -11.30 -9.74
#